data_AF-A0AAT9T7P4-F1
#
_entry.id   AF-A0AAT9T7P4-F1
#
_cell.length_a   1.000
_cell.length_b   1.000
_cell.length_c   1.000
_cell.angle_alpha   90.00
_cell.angle_beta   90.00
_cell.angle_gamma   90.00
#
_symmetry.space_group_name_H-M   'P 1'
#
loop_
_entity.id
_entity.type
_entity.pdbx_description
1 polymer ?
#
loop_
_entity_poly.entity_id
_entity_poly.type
_entity_poly.pdbx_seq_one_letter_code
_entity_poly.pdbx_strand_id
1 'polypeptide(L)' 'MPFAGNLVRFDLLCGVGADGHWHGQYVVRVRADALRVLGLHPDQPAATVIGPSPPRWWHAASERNAGRGLGH' A
#
# COMPACT_ATOMS: atom_id res chain seq x y z
N MET A 1 -18.92 -2.67 1.43
CA MET A 1 -17.51 -2.84 1.88
C MET A 1 -17.13 -4.30 1.66
N PRO A 2 -16.18 -4.63 0.76
CA PRO A 2 -15.83 -6.02 0.41
C PRO A 2 -15.00 -6.74 1.48
N PHE A 3 -14.51 -6.01 2.49
CA PHE A 3 -13.75 -6.55 3.60
C PHE A 3 -14.52 -6.40 4.90
N ALA A 4 -14.48 -7.44 5.75
CA ALA A 4 -14.85 -7.28 7.15
C ALA A 4 -13.85 -6.33 7.83
N GLY A 5 -14.32 -5.49 8.76
CA GLY A 5 -13.51 -4.40 9.35
C GLY A 5 -12.24 -4.84 10.10
N ASN A 6 -12.14 -6.12 10.47
CA ASN A 6 -10.94 -6.71 11.07
C ASN A 6 -9.92 -7.24 10.04
N LEU A 7 -10.26 -7.25 8.75
CA LEU A 7 -9.40 -7.78 7.68
C LEU A 7 -8.55 -6.70 7.01
N VAL A 8 -8.88 -5.43 7.25
CA VAL A 8 -8.13 -4.25 6.80
C VAL A 8 -7.81 -3.40 8.01
N ARG A 9 -6.52 -3.23 8.29
CA ARG A 9 -6.03 -2.37 9.37
C ARG A 9 -5.35 -1.15 8.78
N PHE A 10 -5.74 0.02 9.27
CA PHE A 10 -5.12 1.30 8.96
C PHE A 10 -4.35 1.76 10.19
N ASP A 11 -3.02 1.81 10.10
CA ASP A 11 -2.17 2.41 11.12
C ASP A 11 -1.81 3.83 10.69
N LEU A 12 -2.09 4.83 11.53
CA LEU A 12 -1.76 6.23 11.27
C LEU A 12 -0.50 6.63 12.05
N LEU A 13 0.47 7.21 11.35
CA LEU A 13 1.66 7.82 11.94
C LEU A 13 1.72 9.28 11.47
N CYS A 14 1.35 10.21 12.36
CA CYS A 14 1.47 11.64 12.12
C CYS A 14 2.50 12.24 13.07
N GLY A 15 3.34 13.14 12.56
CA GLY A 15 4.34 13.85 13.37
C GLY A 15 4.94 15.02 12.63
N VAL A 16 5.58 15.93 13.37
CA VAL A 16 6.37 17.01 12.77
C VAL A 16 7.72 16.45 12.32
N GLY A 17 8.05 16.67 11.05
CA GLY A 17 9.31 16.23 10.44
C GLY A 17 10.48 17.14 10.80
N ALA A 18 11.69 16.70 10.48
CA ALA A 18 12.91 17.50 10.68
C ALA A 18 12.92 18.82 9.88
N ASP A 19 12.05 18.96 8.88
CA ASP A 19 11.80 20.18 8.11
C ASP A 19 10.81 21.16 8.79
N GLY A 20 10.30 20.81 9.98
CA GLY A 20 9.34 21.60 10.73
C GLY A 20 7.90 21.50 10.21
N HIS A 21 7.64 20.70 9.17
CA HIS A 21 6.29 20.50 8.64
C HIS A 21 5.62 19.28 9.26
N TRP A 22 4.29 19.26 9.30
CA TRP A 22 3.53 18.07 9.65
C TRP A 22 3.58 17.06 8.51
N HIS A 23 4.04 15.84 8.81
CA HIS A 23 3.99 14.69 7.92
C HIS A 23 3.00 13.67 8.48
N GLY A 24 2.19 13.11 7.59
CA GLY A 24 1.27 12.02 7.90
C GLY A 24 1.53 10.85 6.98
N GLN A 25 1.65 9.66 7.57
CA GLN A 25 1.70 8.39 6.85
C GLN A 25 0.59 7.50 7.36
N TYR A 26 -0.01 6.71 6.47
CA TYR A 26 -0.92 5.64 6.83
C TYR A 26 -0.41 4.33 6.22
N VAL A 27 -0.37 3.28 7.03
CA VAL A 27 -0.04 1.92 6.58
C VAL A 27 -1.32 1.13 6.49
N VAL A 28 -1.62 0.61 5.30
CA VAL A 28 -2.76 -0.28 5.08
C VAL A 28 -2.25 -1.72 5.09
N ARG A 29 -2.74 -2.53 6.02
CA ARG A 29 -2.45 -3.96 6.09
C ARG A 29 -3.72 -4.74 5.79
N VAL A 30 -3.65 -5.62 4.80
CA VAL A 30 -4.75 -6.50 4.42
C VAL A 30 -4.25 -7.94 4.50
N ARG A 31 -5.04 -8.83 5.12
CA ARG A 31 -4.74 -10.26 5.08
C ARG A 31 -4.87 -10.75 3.64
N ALA A 32 -3.88 -11.50 3.15
CA ALA A 32 -3.89 -12.01 1.77
C ALA A 32 -5.19 -12.77 1.44
N ASP A 33 -5.68 -13.63 2.35
CA ASP A 33 -6.94 -14.36 2.18
C ASP A 33 -8.15 -13.45 1.90
N ALA A 34 -8.18 -12.25 2.49
CA ALA A 34 -9.27 -11.30 2.29
C ALA A 34 -9.30 -10.74 0.86
N LEU A 35 -8.18 -10.77 0.14
CA LEU A 35 -8.09 -10.33 -1.25
C LEU A 35 -8.75 -11.28 -2.25
N ARG A 36 -9.11 -12.51 -1.82
CA ARG A 36 -9.71 -13.52 -2.70
C ARG A 36 -11.01 -13.05 -3.35
N VAL A 37 -11.83 -12.29 -2.63
CA VAL A 37 -13.11 -11.74 -3.12
C VAL A 37 -12.92 -10.75 -4.27
N LEU A 38 -11.74 -10.14 -4.37
CA LEU A 38 -11.39 -9.22 -5.44
C LEU A 38 -10.59 -9.89 -6.57
N GLY A 39 -10.29 -11.18 -6.47
CA GLY A 39 -9.39 -11.86 -7.40
C GLY A 39 -7.92 -11.46 -7.25
N LEU A 40 -7.56 -10.78 -6.15
CA LEU A 40 -6.23 -10.18 -5.93
C LEU A 40 -5.35 -11.02 -4.98
N HIS A 41 -5.74 -12.26 -4.65
CA HIS A 41 -4.89 -13.14 -3.86
C HIS A 41 -3.66 -13.59 -4.69
N PRO A 42 -2.45 -13.67 -4.12
CA PRO A 42 -1.24 -14.07 -4.86
C PRO A 42 -1.39 -15.39 -5.66
N ASP A 43 -2.08 -16.38 -5.09
CA ASP A 43 -2.36 -17.66 -5.77
C ASP A 43 -3.50 -17.60 -6.82
N GLN A 44 -4.19 -16.47 -7.00
CA GLN A 44 -5.25 -16.35 -8.00
C GLN A 44 -4.68 -15.87 -9.35
N PRO A 45 -5.04 -16.51 -10.48
CA PRO A 45 -4.56 -16.10 -11.79
C PRO A 45 -4.85 -14.64 -12.15
N ALA A 46 -5.98 -14.10 -11.68
CA ALA A 46 -6.38 -12.72 -11.92
C ALA A 46 -5.51 -11.67 -11.18
N ALA A 47 -4.74 -12.09 -10.16
CA ALA A 47 -3.81 -11.22 -9.45
C ALA A 47 -2.51 -11.00 -10.22
N THR A 48 -2.21 -11.85 -11.21
CA THR A 48 -1.02 -11.71 -12.05
C THR A 48 -1.15 -10.48 -12.94
N VAL A 49 -0.16 -9.59 -12.88
CA VAL A 49 -0.05 -8.46 -13.82
C VAL A 49 0.46 -9.00 -15.16
N ILE A 50 -0.47 -9.25 -16.08
CA ILE A 50 -0.20 -9.76 -17.43
C ILE A 50 0.03 -8.64 -18.47
N GLY A 51 -0.10 -7.37 -18.07
CA GLY A 51 0.13 -6.21 -18.91
C GLY A 51 1.50 -5.57 -18.69
N PRO A 52 1.92 -4.63 -19.57
CA PRO A 52 3.09 -3.82 -19.31
C PRO A 52 2.92 -3.09 -17.98
N SER A 53 4.02 -2.96 -17.23
CA SER A 53 4.01 -2.15 -16.02
C SER A 53 3.44 -0.77 -16.34
N PRO A 54 2.58 -0.19 -15.46
CA PRO A 54 2.07 1.15 -15.64
C PRO A 54 3.21 2.16 -15.87
N PRO A 55 2.95 3.27 -16.57
CA PRO A 55 3.96 4.29 -16.83
C PRO A 55 4.69 4.70 -15.55
N ARG A 56 6.00 4.95 -15.60
CA ARG A 56 6.79 5.27 -14.39
C ARG A 56 6.20 6.40 -13.54
N TRP A 57 5.55 7.40 -14.14
CA TRP A 57 4.91 8.49 -13.39
C TRP A 57 3.78 8.00 -12.46
N TRP A 58 3.16 6.86 -12.77
CA TRP A 58 2.12 6.21 -11.96
C TRP A 58 2.68 5.67 -10.64
N HIS A 59 3.87 5.08 -10.67
CA HIS A 59 4.54 4.52 -9.47
C HIS A 59 5.52 5.48 -8.81
N ALA A 60 5.88 6.59 -9.45
CA ALA A 60 6.93 7.49 -9.00
C ALA A 60 6.76 7.97 -7.54
N ALA A 61 5.54 8.24 -7.08
CA ALA A 61 5.30 8.60 -5.69
C ALA A 61 5.50 7.42 -4.72
N SER A 62 5.03 6.23 -5.10
CA SER A 62 5.19 5.00 -4.30
C SER A 62 6.65 4.59 -4.19
N GLU A 63 7.41 4.63 -5.29
CA GLU A 63 8.85 4.33 -5.33
C GLU A 63 9.66 5.31 -4.47
N ARG A 64 9.37 6.62 -4.57
CA ARG A 64 10.02 7.63 -3.71
C ARG A 64 9.72 7.40 -2.22
N ASN A 65 8.50 7.02 -1.88
CA ASN A 65 8.12 6.74 -0.50
C ASN A 65 8.76 5.45 0.03
N ALA A 66 8.86 4.40 -0.79
CA ALA A 66 9.56 3.17 -0.43
C ALA A 66 11.04 3.42 -0.11
N GLY A 67 11.70 4.33 -0.86
CA GLY A 67 13.07 4.75 -0.58
C GLY A 67 13.23 5.55 0.73
N ARG A 68 12.16 6.17 1.25
CA ARG A 68 12.17 6.95 2.49
C ARG A 68 11.95 6.10 3.76
N GLY A 69 11.36 4.91 3.63
CA GLY A 69 11.09 4.00 4.75
C GLY A 69 12.29 3.16 5.23
N LEU A 70 13.42 3.22 4.54
CA LEU A 70 14.66 2.48 4.87
C LEU A 70 15.63 3.25 5.78
N GLY A 71 15.27 4.45 6.23
CA GLY A 71 16.02 5.19 7.24
C GLY A 71 15.45 4.92 8.63
N HIS A 72 16.05 3.97 9.34
CA HIS A 72 15.90 3.82 10.80
C HIS A 72 16.62 4.95 11.53
#